data_AF-A0A2W4QHW7-F1
#
_entry.id   AF-A0A2W4QHW7-F1
#
_cell.length_a   1.000
_cell.length_b   1.000
_cell.length_c   1.000
_cell.angle_alpha   90.00
_cell.angle_beta   90.00
_cell.angle_gamma   90.00
#
_symmetry.space_group_name_H-M   'P 1'
#
loop_
_entity.id
_entity.type
_entity.pdbx_description
1 polymer ?
#
loop_
_entity_poly.entity_id
_entity_poly.type
_entity_poly.pdbx_seq_one_letter_code
_entity_poly.pdbx_strand_id
1 'polypeptide(L)'
;ALHRPEDDAADAAQAAKLVSERLWQPLRAQDARLLDRGGGPRRCCVEARLDDWMRVGDLLAGTGAYLGERIVSADAVRQVLSRQQASSQGDEPFLARDGTAFDLGGGARLWLAPRRALVMLVWADGEVALDTLLPNIVLRGLNDVSPAIGGDISDLVPGH
;
A
#
# COMPACT_ATOMS: atom_id res chain seq x y z
N ALA A 1 1.37 34.99 14.38
CA ALA A 1 2.17 35.19 13.15
C ALA A 1 1.45 34.47 12.01
N LEU A 2 1.28 35.09 10.84
CA LEU A 2 0.68 34.44 9.68
C LEU A 2 1.74 33.53 9.05
N HIS A 3 1.45 32.24 8.96
CA HIS A 3 2.31 31.23 8.34
C HIS A 3 2.44 31.53 6.84
N ARG A 4 3.67 31.61 6.33
CA ARG A 4 3.93 32.01 4.94
C ARG A 4 3.96 30.78 4.02
N PRO A 5 3.60 30.89 2.73
CA PRO A 5 3.76 29.80 1.77
C PRO A 5 5.20 29.27 1.64
N GLU A 6 6.19 30.09 1.96
CA GLU A 6 7.60 29.71 2.01
C GLU A 6 7.89 28.73 3.15
N ASP A 7 7.22 28.89 4.30
CA ASP A 7 7.33 27.98 5.44
C ASP A 7 6.72 26.62 5.08
N ASP A 8 5.59 26.62 4.38
CA ASP A 8 4.94 25.42 3.85
C ASP A 8 5.88 24.62 2.95
N ALA A 9 6.57 25.29 2.02
CA ALA A 9 7.52 24.67 1.11
C ALA A 9 8.76 24.12 1.86
N ALA A 10 9.27 24.86 2.84
CA ALA A 10 10.38 24.41 3.67
C ALA A 10 10.02 23.16 4.47
N ASP A 11 8.82 23.11 5.06
CA ASP A 11 8.30 21.95 5.79
C ASP A 11 8.11 20.74 4.86
N ALA A 12 7.68 20.96 3.61
CA ALA A 12 7.55 19.90 2.61
C ALA A 12 8.91 19.27 2.28
N ALA A 13 9.91 20.11 2.02
CA ALA A 13 11.26 19.67 1.68
C ALA A 13 11.89 18.90 2.85
N GLN A 14 11.70 19.37 4.08
CA GLN A 14 12.19 18.69 5.26
C GLN A 14 11.48 17.34 5.48
N ALA A 15 10.17 17.26 5.29
CA ALA A 15 9.43 16.02 5.36
C ALA A 15 9.86 15.02 4.26
N ALA A 16 10.03 15.49 3.02
CA ALA A 16 10.50 14.68 1.90
C ALA A 16 11.89 14.09 2.17
N LYS A 17 12.81 14.91 2.70
CA LYS A 17 14.14 14.46 3.10
C LYS A 17 14.08 13.38 4.17
N LEU A 18 13.26 13.60 5.21
CA LEU A 18 13.09 12.62 6.28
C LEU A 18 12.54 11.29 5.77
N VAL A 19 11.50 11.31 4.92
CA VAL A 19 10.93 10.10 4.32
C VAL A 19 11.95 9.40 3.43
N SER A 20 12.69 10.15 2.61
CA SER A 20 13.74 9.59 1.74
C SER A 20 14.81 8.86 2.54
N GLU A 21 15.41 9.53 3.54
CA GLU A 21 16.53 9.00 4.32
C GLU A 21 16.12 7.87 5.28
N ARG A 22 14.91 7.96 5.88
CA ARG A 22 14.50 7.05 6.95
C ARG A 22 13.60 5.91 6.51
N LEU A 23 13.01 6.01 5.31
CA LEU A 23 12.06 5.01 4.82
C LEU A 23 12.38 4.57 3.39
N TRP A 24 12.45 5.50 2.45
CA TRP A 24 12.49 5.18 1.02
C TRP A 24 13.80 4.52 0.58
N GLN A 25 14.94 5.12 0.93
CA GLN A 25 16.26 4.54 0.64
C GLN A 25 16.50 3.21 1.39
N PRO A 26 16.17 3.07 2.69
CA PRO A 26 16.22 1.77 3.37
C PRO A 26 15.39 0.66 2.71
N LEU A 27 14.24 1.00 2.10
CA LEU A 27 13.45 0.06 1.32
C LEU A 27 14.07 -0.30 -0.05
N ARG A 28 15.16 0.38 -0.43
CA ARG A 28 15.80 0.27 -1.74
C ARG A 28 14.81 0.57 -2.87
N ALA A 29 13.89 1.49 -2.60
CA ALA A 29 12.94 1.99 -3.56
C ALA A 29 13.62 2.93 -4.58
N GLN A 30 13.05 3.02 -5.77
CA GLN A 30 13.54 3.96 -6.80
C GLN A 30 13.10 5.39 -6.50
N ASP A 31 13.56 6.35 -7.31
CA ASP A 31 13.19 7.75 -7.16
C ASP A 31 11.66 7.94 -7.12
N ALA A 32 11.20 8.69 -6.13
CA ALA A 32 9.81 9.11 -5.98
C ALA A 32 9.73 10.65 -5.96
N ARG A 33 8.60 11.18 -6.41
CA ARG A 33 8.40 12.63 -6.54
C ARG A 33 7.15 13.06 -5.79
N LEU A 34 7.27 14.13 -5.02
CA LEU A 34 6.09 14.84 -4.53
C LEU A 34 5.49 15.63 -5.70
N LEU A 35 4.24 15.34 -6.02
CA LEU A 35 3.51 16.08 -7.03
C LEU A 35 2.91 17.33 -6.40
N ASP A 36 3.26 18.49 -6.95
CA ASP A 36 2.55 19.74 -6.70
C ASP A 36 1.54 19.97 -7.84
N ARG A 37 0.28 19.54 -7.63
CA ARG A 37 -0.81 19.99 -8.49
C ARG A 37 -1.23 21.36 -7.98
N GLY A 38 -0.63 22.40 -8.57
CA GLY A 38 -0.78 23.80 -8.14
C GLY A 38 -2.21 24.24 -7.79
N GLY A 39 -2.30 25.18 -6.85
CA GLY A 39 -3.57 25.72 -6.34
C GLY A 39 -3.67 25.82 -4.80
N GLY A 40 -2.58 25.60 -4.07
CA GLY A 40 -2.53 25.57 -2.60
C GLY A 40 -1.90 24.24 -2.12
N PRO A 41 -1.64 24.06 -0.81
CA PRO A 41 -0.96 22.86 -0.32
C PRO A 41 -1.87 21.64 -0.42
N ARG A 42 -1.93 21.01 -1.59
CA ARG A 42 -2.41 19.64 -1.77
C ARG A 42 -1.22 18.72 -2.01
N ARG A 43 -0.46 18.49 -0.93
CA ARG A 43 0.65 17.52 -0.84
C ARG A 43 0.09 16.08 -0.71
N CYS A 44 -0.86 15.72 -1.56
CA CYS A 44 -1.58 14.44 -1.45
C CYS A 44 -0.82 13.26 -2.05
N CYS A 45 0.13 13.54 -2.94
CA CYS A 45 0.37 12.64 -4.05
C CYS A 45 1.87 12.45 -4.25
N VAL A 46 2.32 11.23 -3.95
CA VAL A 46 3.68 10.76 -4.23
C VAL A 46 3.61 9.94 -5.51
N GLU A 47 4.28 10.40 -6.55
CA GLU A 47 4.53 9.60 -7.75
C GLU A 47 5.70 8.66 -7.46
N ALA A 48 5.43 7.37 -7.50
CA ALA A 48 6.39 6.30 -7.27
C ALA A 48 6.00 5.09 -8.12
N ARG A 49 6.93 4.15 -8.32
CA ARG A 49 6.62 2.93 -9.04
C ARG A 49 5.71 2.04 -8.18
N LEU A 50 4.86 1.25 -8.83
CA LEU A 50 3.99 0.29 -8.14
C LEU A 50 4.81 -0.71 -7.30
N ASP A 51 5.94 -1.18 -7.81
CA ASP A 51 6.83 -2.08 -7.07
C ASP A 51 7.43 -1.43 -5.81
N ASP A 52 7.61 -0.11 -5.78
CA ASP A 52 8.05 0.59 -4.57
C ASP A 52 6.97 0.61 -3.49
N TRP A 53 5.70 0.74 -3.87
CA TRP A 53 4.58 0.62 -2.95
C TRP A 53 4.41 -0.79 -2.38
N MET A 54 4.72 -1.83 -3.16
CA MET A 54 4.77 -3.20 -2.62
C MET A 54 5.81 -3.34 -1.51
N ARG A 55 6.98 -2.71 -1.63
CA ARG A 55 8.01 -2.72 -0.57
C ARG A 55 7.50 -2.08 0.72
N VAL A 56 6.71 -1.01 0.62
CA VAL A 56 6.02 -0.41 1.76
C VAL A 56 5.04 -1.41 2.38
N GLY A 57 4.28 -2.14 1.55
CA GLY A 57 3.40 -3.21 2.00
C GLY A 57 4.14 -4.31 2.77
N ASP A 58 5.26 -4.79 2.22
CA ASP A 58 6.12 -5.81 2.85
C ASP A 58 6.66 -5.32 4.21
N LEU A 59 7.08 -4.06 4.29
CA LEU A 59 7.54 -3.46 5.55
C LEU A 59 6.43 -3.47 6.61
N LEU A 60 5.20 -3.08 6.23
CA LEU A 60 4.07 -3.03 7.15
C LEU A 60 3.64 -4.42 7.59
N ALA A 61 3.54 -5.37 6.65
CA ALA A 61 3.24 -6.77 6.95
C ALA A 61 4.34 -7.42 7.80
N GLY A 62 5.61 -7.09 7.53
CA GLY A 62 6.79 -7.49 8.29
C GLY A 62 6.96 -6.78 9.63
N THR A 63 5.96 -6.03 10.10
CA THR A 63 5.98 -5.33 11.40
C THR A 63 7.20 -4.41 11.54
N GLY A 64 7.55 -3.72 10.45
CA GLY A 64 8.64 -2.76 10.39
C GLY A 64 9.99 -3.35 9.99
N ALA A 65 10.04 -4.64 9.65
CA ALA A 65 11.20 -5.27 9.03
C ALA A 65 11.03 -5.41 7.51
N TYR A 66 12.10 -5.18 6.76
CA TYR A 66 12.18 -5.40 5.31
C TYR A 66 13.50 -6.10 4.99
N LEU A 67 13.44 -7.19 4.22
CA LEU A 67 14.61 -8.03 3.90
C LEU A 67 15.48 -8.43 5.11
N GLY A 68 14.84 -8.64 6.26
CA GLY A 68 15.50 -9.04 7.51
C GLY A 68 16.03 -7.87 8.37
N GLU A 69 15.99 -6.64 7.88
CA GLU A 69 16.45 -5.45 8.60
C GLU A 69 15.27 -4.67 9.20
N ARG A 70 15.41 -4.21 10.45
CA ARG A 70 14.40 -3.38 11.14
C ARG A 70 14.54 -1.92 10.68
N ILE A 71 13.65 -1.46 9.81
CA ILE A 71 13.61 -0.07 9.34
C ILE A 71 12.72 0.79 10.25
N VAL A 72 11.57 0.25 10.66
CA VAL A 72 10.58 0.94 11.50
C VAL A 72 10.30 0.11 12.76
N SER A 73 9.97 0.75 13.87
CA SER A 73 9.58 0.01 15.08
C SER A 73 8.23 -0.69 14.90
N ALA A 74 8.09 -1.87 15.50
CA ALA A 74 6.83 -2.60 15.54
C ALA A 74 5.68 -1.75 16.08
N ASP A 75 5.97 -0.91 17.06
CA ASP A 75 5.01 -0.03 17.73
C ASP A 75 4.50 1.07 16.81
N ALA A 76 5.39 1.68 16.02
CA ALA A 76 5.00 2.67 15.02
C ALA A 76 4.12 2.04 13.94
N VAL A 77 4.47 0.85 13.43
CA VAL A 77 3.64 0.13 12.46
C VAL A 77 2.26 -0.18 13.03
N ARG A 78 2.18 -0.68 14.28
CA ARG A 78 0.90 -0.94 14.96
C ARG A 78 0.05 0.32 15.10
N GLN A 79 0.66 1.47 15.39
CA GLN A 79 -0.04 2.75 15.48
C GLN A 79 -0.57 3.23 14.12
N VAL A 80 0.18 3.01 13.03
CA VAL A 80 -0.30 3.33 11.68
C VAL A 80 -1.50 2.43 11.34
N LEU A 81 -1.36 1.12 11.49
CA LEU A 81 -2.39 0.17 11.11
C LEU A 81 -3.65 0.25 11.99
N SER A 82 -3.55 0.61 13.26
CA SER A 82 -4.73 0.78 14.12
C SER A 82 -5.59 2.00 13.73
N ARG A 83 -4.97 3.05 13.18
CA ARG A 83 -5.68 4.24 12.69
C ARG A 83 -6.38 4.01 11.35
N GLN A 84 -5.92 3.02 10.57
CA GLN A 84 -6.41 2.74 9.21
C GLN A 84 -7.53 1.68 9.16
N GLN A 85 -7.90 1.07 10.29
CA GLN A 85 -8.99 0.08 10.37
C GLN A 85 -10.40 0.66 10.11
N ALA A 86 -10.53 1.97 9.82
CA ALA A 86 -11.81 2.67 9.81
C ALA A 86 -12.38 3.06 8.42
N SER A 87 -11.71 2.80 7.30
CA SER A 87 -12.23 3.21 5.98
C SER A 87 -11.82 2.26 4.86
N SER A 88 -12.50 1.13 4.76
CA SER A 88 -12.47 0.27 3.57
C SER A 88 -13.86 0.22 2.96
N GLN A 89 -13.98 0.49 1.67
CA GLN A 89 -15.26 0.48 0.97
C GLN A 89 -15.62 -0.93 0.50
N GLY A 90 -16.85 -1.38 0.73
CA GLY A 90 -17.28 -2.71 0.29
C GLY A 90 -18.60 -3.16 0.92
N ASP A 91 -19.20 -4.18 0.32
CA ASP A 91 -20.49 -4.75 0.75
C ASP A 91 -20.35 -5.66 1.98
N GLU A 92 -19.13 -6.11 2.26
CA GLU A 92 -18.77 -6.94 3.41
C GLU A 92 -17.48 -6.42 4.05
N PRO A 93 -17.27 -6.64 5.36
CA PRO A 93 -15.99 -6.35 5.99
C PRO A 93 -14.87 -7.25 5.42
N PHE A 94 -13.62 -6.86 5.63
CA PHE A 94 -12.49 -7.76 5.39
C PHE A 94 -12.68 -9.09 6.15
N LEU A 95 -12.48 -10.22 5.48
CA LEU A 95 -12.49 -11.55 6.10
C LEU A 95 -11.32 -11.73 7.08
N ALA A 96 -10.19 -11.07 6.82
CA ALA A 96 -9.10 -10.95 7.77
C ALA A 96 -9.42 -9.86 8.79
N ARG A 97 -9.39 -10.20 10.09
CA ARG A 97 -9.71 -9.26 11.18
C ARG A 97 -8.77 -8.05 11.25
N ASP A 98 -7.57 -8.19 10.70
CA ASP A 98 -6.54 -7.17 10.59
C ASP A 98 -6.39 -6.64 9.15
N GLY A 99 -7.39 -6.91 8.30
CA GLY A 99 -7.46 -6.42 6.94
C GLY A 99 -7.58 -4.91 6.87
N THR A 100 -6.79 -4.27 6.01
CA THR A 100 -6.86 -2.84 5.74
C THR A 100 -6.46 -2.53 4.30
N ALA A 101 -6.83 -1.35 3.81
CA ALA A 101 -6.57 -0.86 2.48
C ALA A 101 -5.99 0.55 2.51
N PHE A 102 -5.03 0.81 1.63
CA PHE A 102 -4.50 2.15 1.39
C PHE A 102 -4.88 2.58 -0.03
N ASP A 103 -5.52 3.75 -0.12
CA ASP A 103 -5.69 4.47 -1.39
C ASP A 103 -4.36 5.13 -1.75
N LEU A 104 -3.73 4.68 -2.83
CA LEU A 104 -2.49 5.30 -3.34
C LEU A 104 -2.77 6.36 -4.41
N GLY A 105 -4.05 6.60 -4.73
CA GLY A 105 -4.46 7.47 -5.83
C GLY A 105 -4.29 6.81 -7.20
N GLY A 106 -4.91 7.42 -8.22
CA GLY A 106 -4.75 6.97 -9.62
C GLY A 106 -5.24 5.54 -9.89
N GLY A 107 -6.16 5.02 -9.07
CA GLY A 107 -6.69 3.65 -9.17
C GLY A 107 -5.85 2.57 -8.47
N ALA A 108 -4.71 2.92 -7.88
CA ALA A 108 -3.87 1.98 -7.14
C ALA A 108 -4.35 1.77 -5.69
N ARG A 109 -4.41 0.50 -5.27
CA ARG A 109 -4.81 0.05 -3.93
C ARG A 109 -3.80 -0.91 -3.37
N LEU A 110 -3.31 -0.64 -2.16
CA LEU A 110 -2.48 -1.57 -1.40
C LEU A 110 -3.31 -2.19 -0.26
N TRP A 111 -3.54 -3.49 -0.33
CA TRP A 111 -4.25 -4.26 0.68
C TRP A 111 -3.29 -5.05 1.54
N LEU A 112 -3.55 -5.06 2.85
CA LEU A 112 -2.75 -5.77 3.83
C LEU A 112 -3.65 -6.64 4.70
N ALA A 113 -3.24 -7.88 4.91
CA ALA A 113 -3.70 -8.73 6.01
C ALA A 113 -2.47 -9.38 6.67
N PRO A 114 -1.76 -8.65 7.55
CA PRO A 114 -0.46 -9.06 8.08
C PRO A 114 -0.45 -10.45 8.74
N ARG A 115 -1.49 -10.80 9.52
CA ARG A 115 -1.63 -12.11 10.18
C ARG A 115 -1.87 -13.26 9.20
N ARG A 116 -2.20 -12.96 7.95
CA ARG A 116 -2.34 -13.93 6.86
C ARG A 116 -1.13 -13.92 5.91
N ALA A 117 -0.09 -13.14 6.22
CA ALA A 117 1.05 -12.90 5.36
C ALA A 117 0.65 -12.48 3.93
N LEU A 118 -0.44 -11.72 3.81
CA LEU A 118 -0.99 -11.28 2.53
C LEU A 118 -0.76 -9.79 2.34
N VAL A 119 -0.11 -9.46 1.22
CA VAL A 119 0.06 -8.10 0.69
C VAL A 119 -0.35 -8.16 -0.77
N MET A 120 -1.22 -7.25 -1.20
CA MET A 120 -1.65 -7.19 -2.59
C MET A 120 -1.67 -5.75 -3.05
N LEU A 121 -1.04 -5.49 -4.18
CA LEU A 121 -1.16 -4.23 -4.90
C LEU A 121 -1.98 -4.46 -6.14
N VAL A 122 -3.07 -3.73 -6.26
CA VAL A 122 -3.94 -3.76 -7.43
C VAL A 122 -4.01 -2.37 -8.02
N TRP A 123 -3.97 -2.31 -9.34
CA TRP A 123 -4.22 -1.11 -10.11
C TRP A 123 -5.33 -1.41 -11.12
N ALA A 124 -6.28 -0.48 -11.22
CA ALA A 124 -7.36 -0.54 -12.20
C ALA A 124 -7.58 0.84 -12.81
N ASP A 125 -7.97 0.87 -14.09
CA ASP A 125 -8.37 2.09 -14.79
C ASP A 125 -9.85 2.37 -14.53
N GLY A 126 -10.15 3.43 -13.76
CA GLY A 126 -11.52 3.87 -13.44
C GLY A 126 -12.17 3.25 -12.18
N GLU A 127 -13.20 3.95 -11.69
CA GLU A 127 -14.09 3.65 -10.54
C GLU A 127 -13.43 3.50 -9.14
N VAL A 128 -14.29 3.63 -8.12
CA VAL A 128 -13.93 3.43 -6.72
C VAL A 128 -13.82 1.93 -6.44
N ALA A 129 -12.63 1.46 -6.07
CA ALA A 129 -12.44 0.05 -5.75
C ALA A 129 -13.26 -0.33 -4.51
N LEU A 130 -14.00 -1.44 -4.61
CA LEU A 130 -14.51 -2.12 -3.42
C LEU A 130 -13.32 -2.80 -2.74
N ASP A 131 -12.68 -2.10 -1.81
CA ASP A 131 -11.49 -2.51 -1.06
C ASP A 131 -11.60 -3.92 -0.45
N THR A 132 -12.81 -4.40 -0.15
CA THR A 132 -13.00 -5.71 0.48
C THR A 132 -13.25 -6.85 -0.50
N LEU A 133 -13.70 -6.58 -1.72
CA LEU A 133 -14.14 -7.62 -2.67
C LEU A 133 -13.00 -8.57 -3.07
N LEU A 134 -11.97 -8.01 -3.72
CA LEU A 134 -10.86 -8.80 -4.27
C LEU A 134 -10.06 -9.51 -3.16
N PRO A 135 -9.68 -8.85 -2.05
CA PRO A 135 -9.02 -9.52 -0.94
C PRO A 135 -9.82 -10.67 -0.35
N ASN A 136 -11.14 -10.52 -0.22
CA ASN A 136 -11.96 -11.59 0.34
C ASN A 136 -12.08 -12.77 -0.63
N ILE A 137 -12.17 -12.55 -1.94
CA ILE A 137 -12.12 -13.63 -2.95
C ILE A 137 -10.79 -14.40 -2.83
N VAL A 138 -9.66 -13.70 -2.78
CA VAL A 138 -8.34 -14.34 -2.64
C VAL A 138 -8.24 -15.10 -1.32
N LEU A 139 -8.66 -14.50 -0.20
CA LEU A 139 -8.64 -15.14 1.11
C LEU A 139 -9.51 -16.40 1.16
N ARG A 140 -10.66 -16.43 0.46
CA ARG A 140 -11.48 -17.65 0.33
C ARG A 140 -10.70 -18.74 -0.41
N GLY A 141 -10.09 -18.41 -1.55
CA GLY A 141 -9.29 -19.37 -2.34
C GLY A 141 -8.05 -19.89 -1.64
N LEU A 142 -7.39 -19.09 -0.78
CA LEU A 142 -6.21 -19.50 -0.02
C LEU A 142 -6.52 -20.50 1.12
N ASN A 143 -7.77 -20.63 1.55
CA ASN A 143 -8.15 -21.58 2.61
C ASN A 143 -8.40 -23.01 2.07
N ASP A 144 -8.40 -23.20 0.75
CA ASP A 144 -8.51 -24.50 0.11
C ASP A 144 -7.14 -24.95 -0.40
N VAL A 145 -6.78 -26.22 -0.20
CA VAL A 145 -5.68 -26.81 -0.98
C VAL A 145 -6.16 -26.81 -2.43
N SER A 146 -5.58 -25.95 -3.26
CA SER A 146 -5.94 -25.90 -4.68
C SER A 146 -5.85 -27.31 -5.26
N PRO A 147 -6.92 -27.87 -5.84
CA PRO A 147 -6.82 -29.12 -6.55
C PRO A 147 -5.77 -28.95 -7.65
N ALA A 148 -4.99 -30.01 -7.90
CA ALA A 148 -4.08 -30.02 -9.04
C ALA A 148 -4.90 -29.66 -10.28
N ILE A 149 -4.63 -28.51 -10.90
CA ILE A 149 -5.33 -28.14 -12.12
C ILE A 149 -4.80 -29.06 -13.20
N GLY A 150 -5.55 -30.12 -13.50
CA GLY A 150 -5.31 -30.99 -14.63
C GLY A 150 -5.79 -30.30 -15.89
N GLY A 151 -4.86 -29.91 -16.76
CA GLY A 151 -5.11 -29.24 -18.03
C GLY A 151 -3.83 -28.61 -18.56
N ASP A 152 -3.72 -28.45 -19.87
CA ASP A 152 -2.61 -27.70 -20.46
C ASP A 152 -2.75 -26.22 -20.06
N ILE A 153 -1.64 -25.55 -19.75
CA ILE A 153 -1.66 -24.15 -19.30
C ILE A 153 -2.29 -23.23 -20.35
N SER A 154 -2.17 -23.61 -21.63
CA SER A 154 -2.79 -22.93 -22.77
C SER A 154 -4.32 -23.00 -22.78
N ASP A 155 -4.93 -23.98 -22.10
CA ASP A 155 -6.38 -24.08 -21.93
C ASP A 155 -6.90 -23.18 -20.81
N LEU A 156 -6.04 -22.83 -19.86
CA LEU A 156 -6.38 -22.06 -18.66
C LEU A 156 -6.14 -20.57 -18.84
N VAL A 157 -5.15 -20.20 -19.66
CA VAL A 157 -4.83 -18.80 -19.96
C VAL A 157 -4.69 -18.62 -21.48
N PRO A 158 -5.77 -18.25 -22.18
CA PRO A 158 -5.73 -18.08 -23.63
C PRO A 158 -4.72 -16.99 -24.02
N GLY A 159 -3.65 -17.38 -24.74
CA GLY A 159 -2.64 -16.45 -25.27
C GLY A 159 -1.26 -16.48 -24.61
N HIS A 160 -0.97 -17.47 -23.75
CA HIS A 160 0.38 -17.78 -23.27
C HIS A 160 0.97 -19.04 -23.92
#